data_AF-A0A1G4VLA9-F1
#
_entry.id   AF-A0A1G4VLA9-F1
#
_cell.length_a   1.000
_cell.length_b   1.000
_cell.length_c   1.000
_cell.angle_alpha   90.00
_cell.angle_beta   90.00
_cell.angle_gamma   90.00
#
_symmetry.space_group_name_H-M   'P 1'
#
loop_
_entity.id
_entity.type
_entity.pdbx_description
1 polymer ?
#
loop_
_entity_poly.entity_id
_entity_poly.type
_entity_poly.pdbx_seq_one_letter_code
_entity_poly.pdbx_strand_id
1 'polypeptide(L)'
;MTYFSVDSERVLAANGAIQATIARLQGEIHGLQGQLHSLNDTWQGQAAMSFQDLVQRWKITSDSVEAQLGQIGQALAVAAGQYSEIEQANQRLFL
;
A
#
# COMPACT_ATOMS: atom_id res chain seq x y z
N MET A 1 9.07 10.06 33.79
CA MET A 1 9.45 10.28 32.38
C MET A 1 9.42 8.93 31.68
N THR A 2 8.31 8.59 31.00
CA THR A 2 8.11 7.25 30.39
C THR A 2 7.27 7.27 29.11
N TYR A 3 6.92 8.45 28.57
CA TYR A 3 5.90 8.53 27.52
C TYR A 3 6.43 8.39 26.08
N PHE A 4 7.64 8.87 25.76
CA PHE A 4 8.08 8.95 24.36
C PHE A 4 8.48 7.60 23.72
N SER A 5 9.11 6.70 24.49
CA SER A 5 9.64 5.43 23.94
C SER A 5 8.52 4.43 23.61
N VAL A 6 7.48 4.38 24.47
CA VAL A 6 6.32 3.47 24.29
C VAL A 6 5.48 3.87 23.07
N ASP A 7 5.33 5.16 22.79
CA ASP A 7 4.60 5.63 21.62
C ASP A 7 5.34 5.30 20.30
N SER A 8 6.67 5.38 20.30
CA SER A 8 7.51 5.06 19.12
C SER A 8 7.40 3.58 18.71
N GLU A 9 7.42 2.64 19.65
CA GLU A 9 7.23 1.21 19.35
C GLU A 9 5.86 0.93 18.73
N ARG A 10 4.81 1.61 19.20
CA ARG A 10 3.46 1.49 18.65
C ARG A 10 3.36 2.04 17.24
N VAL A 11 4.03 3.15 16.96
CA VAL A 11 4.10 3.73 15.61
C VAL A 11 4.83 2.80 14.65
N LEU A 12 5.96 2.20 15.07
CA LEU A 12 6.71 1.25 14.25
C LEU A 12 5.89 -0.03 13.97
N ALA A 13 5.22 -0.58 14.98
CA ALA A 13 4.35 -1.73 14.82
C ALA A 13 3.17 -1.42 13.89
N ALA A 14 2.54 -0.25 14.04
CA ALA A 14 1.46 0.21 13.17
C ALA A 14 1.94 0.39 11.72
N ASN A 15 3.12 0.98 11.50
CA ASN A 15 3.73 1.09 10.18
C ASN A 15 3.91 -0.30 9.55
N GLY A 16 4.49 -1.26 10.27
CA GLY A 16 4.66 -2.64 9.77
C GLY A 16 3.33 -3.30 9.37
N ALA A 17 2.28 -3.14 10.18
CA ALA A 17 0.95 -3.66 9.89
C ALA A 17 0.32 -3.00 8.64
N ILE A 18 0.51 -1.69 8.47
CA ILE A 18 0.02 -0.96 7.29
C ILE A 18 0.76 -1.39 6.03
N GLN A 19 2.09 -1.53 6.07
CA GLN A 19 2.88 -2.02 4.92
C GLN A 19 2.42 -3.42 4.49
N ALA A 20 2.16 -4.32 5.45
CA ALA A 20 1.64 -5.65 5.15
C ALA A 20 0.23 -5.60 4.53
N THR A 21 -0.58 -4.63 4.93
CA THR A 21 -1.92 -4.40 4.33
C THR A 21 -1.79 -3.88 2.90
N ILE A 22 -0.90 -2.92 2.65
CA ILE A 22 -0.60 -2.40 1.31
C ILE A 22 -0.16 -3.53 0.37
N ALA A 23 0.79 -4.36 0.79
CA ALA A 23 1.29 -5.47 -0.03
C ALA A 23 0.18 -6.47 -0.39
N ARG A 24 -0.72 -6.76 0.57
CA ARG A 24 -1.88 -7.61 0.32
C ARG A 24 -2.83 -7.00 -0.70
N LEU A 25 -3.17 -5.72 -0.56
CA LEU A 25 -4.05 -5.01 -1.49
C LEU A 25 -3.47 -5.00 -2.91
N GLN A 26 -2.16 -4.78 -3.06
CA GLN A 26 -1.50 -4.86 -4.36
C GLN A 26 -1.63 -6.26 -4.98
N GLY A 27 -1.43 -7.31 -4.18
CA GLY A 27 -1.64 -8.69 -4.63
C GLY A 27 -3.07 -8.97 -5.09
N GLU A 28 -4.07 -8.48 -4.36
CA GLU A 28 -5.48 -8.62 -4.74
C GLU A 28 -5.81 -7.85 -6.03
N ILE A 29 -5.25 -6.64 -6.21
CA ILE A 29 -5.41 -5.84 -7.44
C ILE A 29 -4.84 -6.61 -8.64
N HIS A 30 -3.62 -7.14 -8.53
CA HIS A 30 -2.97 -7.92 -9.58
C HIS A 30 -3.75 -9.20 -9.87
N GLY A 31 -4.23 -9.88 -8.82
CA GLY A 31 -5.07 -11.06 -8.94
C GLY A 31 -6.37 -10.80 -9.71
N LEU A 32 -7.06 -9.70 -9.38
CA LEU A 32 -8.28 -9.29 -10.07
C LEU A 32 -7.99 -8.92 -11.53
N GLN A 33 -6.89 -8.22 -11.81
CA GLN A 33 -6.51 -7.89 -13.19
C GLN A 33 -6.23 -9.13 -14.03
N GLY A 34 -5.57 -10.14 -13.47
CA GLY A 34 -5.36 -11.43 -14.13
C GLY A 34 -6.68 -12.18 -14.42
N GLN A 35 -7.61 -12.20 -13.46
CA GLN A 35 -8.93 -12.81 -13.63
C GLN A 35 -9.74 -12.11 -14.74
N LEU A 36 -9.73 -10.78 -14.75
CA LEU A 36 -10.40 -9.99 -15.80
C LEU A 36 -9.80 -10.23 -17.18
N HIS A 37 -8.47 -10.35 -17.27
CA HIS A 37 -7.80 -10.66 -18.53
C HIS A 37 -8.15 -12.07 -19.03
N SER A 38 -8.18 -13.07 -18.14
CA SER A 38 -8.60 -14.42 -18.51
C SER A 38 -10.05 -14.49 -19.01
N LEU A 39 -10.95 -13.70 -18.42
CA LEU A 39 -12.35 -13.62 -18.86
C LEU A 39 -12.50 -12.92 -20.22
N ASN A 40 -11.62 -11.97 -20.54
CA ASN A 40 -11.63 -11.26 -21.81
C ASN A 40 -11.52 -12.22 -23.01
N ASP A 41 -10.71 -13.27 -22.90
CA ASP A 41 -10.51 -14.25 -23.98
C ASP A 41 -11.75 -15.14 -24.20
N THR A 42 -12.65 -15.18 -23.22
CA THR A 42 -13.86 -16.03 -23.27
C THR A 42 -15.06 -15.29 -23.88
N TRP A 43 -15.06 -13.95 -23.85
CA TRP A 43 -16.18 -13.13 -24.31
C TRP A 43 -16.02 -12.76 -25.78
N GLN A 44 -16.89 -13.31 -26.65
CA GLN A 44 -16.91 -13.00 -28.09
C GLN A 44 -18.18 -12.21 -28.46
N GLY A 45 -18.10 -11.38 -29.51
CA GLY A 45 -19.23 -10.60 -30.03
C GLY A 45 -19.40 -9.22 -29.37
N GLN A 46 -20.58 -8.60 -29.52
CA GLN A 46 -20.84 -7.22 -29.08
C GLN A 46 -20.63 -7.00 -27.57
N ALA A 47 -20.87 -8.02 -26.73
CA ALA A 47 -20.62 -7.96 -25.29
C ALA A 47 -19.13 -7.83 -24.93
N ALA A 48 -18.22 -8.27 -25.82
CA ALA A 48 -16.78 -8.17 -25.61
C ALA A 48 -16.30 -6.71 -25.56
N MET A 49 -16.89 -5.82 -26.36
CA MET A 49 -16.52 -4.40 -26.36
C MET A 49 -16.84 -3.72 -25.02
N SER A 50 -18.04 -3.96 -24.48
CA SER A 50 -18.44 -3.41 -23.17
C SER A 50 -17.58 -3.96 -22.04
N PHE A 51 -17.18 -5.24 -22.12
CA PHE A 51 -16.27 -5.84 -21.15
C PHE A 51 -14.86 -5.24 -21.24
N GLN A 52 -14.30 -5.11 -22.44
CA GLN A 52 -12.98 -4.49 -22.65
C GLN A 52 -12.93 -3.06 -22.10
N ASP A 53 -13.99 -2.28 -22.34
CA ASP A 53 -14.14 -0.92 -21.82
C ASP A 53 -14.23 -0.90 -20.28
N LEU A 54 -14.92 -1.87 -19.67
CA LEU A 54 -14.92 -2.05 -18.21
C LEU A 54 -13.53 -2.39 -17.67
N VAL A 55 -12.82 -3.33 -18.31
CA VAL A 55 -11.45 -3.73 -17.92
C VAL A 55 -10.48 -2.56 -18.04
N GLN A 56 -10.62 -1.74 -19.07
CA GLN A 56 -9.77 -0.55 -19.25
C GLN A 56 -10.03 0.51 -18.18
N ARG A 57 -11.30 0.77 -17.84
CA ARG A 57 -11.64 1.64 -16.71
C ARG A 57 -11.07 1.11 -15.39
N TRP A 58 -11.21 -0.18 -15.15
CA TRP A 58 -10.64 -0.82 -13.97
C TRP A 58 -9.11 -0.62 -13.93
N LYS A 59 -8.41 -0.78 -15.05
CA LYS A 59 -6.96 -0.53 -15.13
C LYS A 59 -6.58 0.89 -14.68
N ILE A 60 -7.32 1.90 -15.13
CA ILE A 60 -7.06 3.30 -14.73
C ILE A 60 -7.27 3.45 -13.21
N THR A 61 -8.34 2.84 -12.67
CA THR A 61 -8.60 2.85 -11.23
C THR A 61 -7.52 2.11 -10.44
N SER A 62 -7.09 0.93 -10.89
CA SER A 62 -6.05 0.14 -10.22
C SER A 62 -4.72 0.90 -10.17
N ASP A 63 -4.31 1.49 -11.30
CA ASP A 63 -3.07 2.28 -11.38
C ASP A 63 -3.13 3.46 -10.40
N SER A 64 -4.28 4.11 -10.25
CA SER A 64 -4.46 5.19 -9.28
C SER A 64 -4.42 4.71 -7.83
N VAL A 65 -5.01 3.55 -7.53
CA VAL A 65 -4.98 2.96 -6.18
C VAL A 65 -3.55 2.56 -5.82
N GLU A 66 -2.82 1.91 -6.72
CA GLU A 66 -1.42 1.53 -6.51
C GLU A 66 -0.53 2.76 -6.25
N ALA A 67 -0.74 3.85 -6.99
CA ALA A 67 -0.03 5.10 -6.74
C ALA A 67 -0.32 5.67 -5.35
N GLN A 68 -1.58 5.66 -4.90
CA GLN A 68 -1.97 6.14 -3.56
C GLN A 68 -1.38 5.24 -2.46
N LEU A 69 -1.42 3.92 -2.63
CA LEU A 69 -0.83 2.97 -1.70
C LEU A 69 0.69 3.18 -1.59
N GLY A 70 1.37 3.43 -2.72
CA GLY A 70 2.79 3.78 -2.74
C GLY A 70 3.10 5.08 -1.99
N GLN A 71 2.29 6.12 -2.16
CA GLN A 71 2.45 7.38 -1.41
C GLN A 71 2.28 7.18 0.09
N ILE A 72 1.28 6.41 0.52
CA ILE A 72 1.05 6.07 1.94
C ILE A 72 2.26 5.29 2.48
N GLY A 73 2.70 4.26 1.75
CA GLY A 73 3.84 3.43 2.14
C GLY A 73 5.11 4.25 2.32
N GLN A 74 5.40 5.17 1.39
CA GLN A 74 6.56 6.06 1.48
C GLN A 74 6.46 7.04 2.65
N ALA A 75 5.30 7.69 2.85
CA ALA A 75 5.10 8.63 3.94
C ALA A 75 5.30 7.97 5.31
N LEU A 76 4.79 6.76 5.48
CA LEU A 76 4.94 6.00 6.73
C LEU A 76 6.37 5.50 6.95
N ALA A 77 7.08 5.11 5.88
CA ALA A 77 8.49 4.74 5.97
C ALA A 77 9.36 5.93 6.41
N VAL A 78 9.11 7.13 5.87
CA VAL A 78 9.80 8.37 6.28
C VAL A 78 9.51 8.69 7.74
N ALA A 79 8.23 8.64 8.14
CA ALA A 79 7.85 8.89 9.53
C ALA A 79 8.56 7.91 10.49
N ALA A 80 8.56 6.61 10.17
CA ALA A 80 9.24 5.59 10.97
C ALA A 80 10.74 5.85 11.13
N GLY A 81 11.42 6.28 10.04
CA GLY A 81 12.84 6.65 10.08
C GLY A 81 13.12 7.84 11.00
N GLN A 82 12.33 8.91 10.89
CA GLN A 82 12.45 10.10 11.74
C GLN A 82 12.26 9.77 13.23
N TYR A 83 11.30 8.92 13.57
CA TYR A 83 11.09 8.49 14.96
C TYR A 83 12.30 7.71 15.51
N SER A 84 12.89 6.81 14.70
CA SER A 84 14.10 6.08 15.10
C SER A 84 15.29 7.00 15.35
N GLU A 85 15.47 8.04 14.53
CA GLU A 85 16.57 9.00 14.68
C GLU A 85 16.41 9.87 15.94
N ILE A 86 15.19 10.33 16.22
CA ILE A 86 14.88 11.11 17.42
C ILE A 86 15.15 10.29 18.69
N GLU A 87 14.75 9.01 18.72
CA GLU A 87 15.00 8.15 19.87
C GLU A 87 16.50 7.95 20.11
N GLN A 88 17.28 7.71 19.05
CA GLN A 88 18.75 7.58 19.17
C GLN A 88 19.40 8.89 19.64
N ALA A 89 18.93 10.04 19.17
CA ALA A 89 19.43 11.34 19.62
C ALA A 89 19.13 11.56 21.12
N ASN A 90 17.92 11.22 21.56
CA ASN A 90 17.53 11.30 22.98
C ASN A 90 18.37 10.37 23.85
N GLN A 91 18.62 9.13 23.43
CA GLN A 91 19.47 8.19 24.17
C GLN A 91 20.90 8.72 24.37
N ARG A 92 21.47 9.40 23.37
CA ARG A 92 22.80 10.02 23.46
C ARG A 92 22.87 11.19 24.45
N LEU A 93 21.77 11.86 24.76
CA LEU A 93 21.73 12.94 25.75
C LEU A 93 21.85 12.43 27.19
N PHE A 94 21.56 11.15 27.42
CA PHE A 94 21.60 10.52 28.73
C PHE A 94 22.81 9.58 28.92
N LEU A 95 23.76 9.56 27.98
CA LEU A 95 25.08 8.92 28.07
C LEU A 95 26.15 9.98 28.34
#